data_AF-A0A485BA86-F1
#
_entry.id   AF-A0A485BA86-F1
#
_cell.length_a   1.000
_cell.length_b   1.000
_cell.length_c   1.000
_cell.angle_alpha   90.00
_cell.angle_beta   90.00
_cell.angle_gamma   90.00
#
_symmetry.space_group_name_H-M   'P 1'
#
loop_
_entity.id
_entity.type
_entity.pdbx_description
1 polymer ?
#
loop_
_entity_poly.entity_id
_entity_poly.type
_entity_poly.pdbx_seq_one_letter_code
_entity_poly.pdbx_strand_id
1 'polypeptide(L)'
;MMRLSTLLLAPAVAERLSERYSDYRQHGASWLSASLGCLWASLVWALMPLETPRWQAILNNHRDYFPHINPHRPRLLDPLRYLLQSLWLLVTHVPGADKKANWRSFAAIKGVHGRYTQWLETLPERTNSRTAHLNKHKELAHVSPKLRKAILGVVVTFSLVLSLLCITQPFNPLSQFIFLMLLWGVALLVRRIPGRFSALMLIVLSLTVSCRYIWWRYTSTLNWDDPVSLVCGIVLLFAETYAWLVLVLGYFQVIWPLNRQPVPLPKDMAEWPTVDIFVPTYNEDLNVVKKHHLCVARYRLAER
;
A
#
# COMPACT_ATOMS: atom_id res chain seq x y z
N MET A 1 3.93 -32.61 29.53
CA MET A 1 4.25 -31.41 28.74
C MET A 1 4.92 -30.25 29.51
N MET A 2 4.98 -30.26 30.85
CA MET A 2 5.64 -29.18 31.64
C MET A 2 7.18 -29.16 31.61
N ARG A 3 7.85 -30.22 31.13
CA ARG A 3 9.33 -30.29 31.13
C ARG A 3 10.02 -29.72 29.88
N LEU A 4 9.27 -29.49 28.79
CA LEU A 4 9.82 -28.95 27.54
C LEU A 4 9.80 -27.42 27.49
N SER A 5 8.84 -26.77 28.16
CA SER A 5 8.73 -25.31 28.20
C SER A 5 9.81 -24.63 29.06
N THR A 6 10.37 -25.32 30.05
CA THR A 6 11.44 -24.81 30.92
C THR A 6 12.83 -24.84 30.27
N LEU A 7 12.98 -25.56 29.15
CA LEU A 7 14.28 -25.74 28.49
C LEU A 7 14.51 -24.74 27.34
N LEU A 8 13.44 -24.07 26.87
CA LEU A 8 13.44 -23.24 25.65
C LEU A 8 13.08 -21.77 25.89
N LEU A 9 12.52 -21.42 27.05
CA LEU A 9 12.07 -20.06 27.37
C LEU A 9 12.77 -19.53 28.63
N ALA A 10 13.05 -18.22 28.66
CA ALA A 10 13.57 -17.55 29.86
C ALA A 10 12.67 -17.83 31.07
N PRO A 11 13.24 -18.04 32.29
CA PRO A 11 12.49 -18.55 33.44
C PRO A 11 11.26 -17.71 33.81
N ALA A 12 11.36 -16.38 33.69
CA ALA A 12 10.24 -15.46 33.94
C ALA A 12 9.06 -15.62 32.96
N VAL A 13 9.32 -16.03 31.71
CA VAL A 13 8.28 -16.24 30.70
C VAL A 13 7.61 -17.60 30.91
N ALA A 14 8.36 -18.61 31.34
CA ALA A 14 7.83 -19.93 31.65
C ALA A 14 6.86 -19.90 32.85
N GLU A 15 7.18 -19.12 33.89
CA GLU A 15 6.29 -18.91 35.05
C GLU A 15 4.99 -18.19 34.67
N ARG A 16 5.07 -17.10 33.90
CA ARG A 16 3.87 -16.38 33.42
C ARG A 16 2.98 -17.23 32.53
N LEU A 17 3.56 -18.10 31.70
CA LEU A 17 2.79 -19.02 30.85
C LEU A 17 2.16 -20.17 31.64
N SER A 18 2.81 -20.64 32.70
CA SER A 18 2.28 -21.71 33.56
C SER A 18 1.10 -21.20 34.41
N GLU A 19 1.19 -19.99 34.96
CA GLU A 19 0.08 -19.31 35.66
C GLU A 19 -1.11 -19.07 34.74
N ARG A 20 -0.87 -18.63 33.50
CA ARG A 20 -1.94 -18.41 32.52
C ARG A 20 -2.59 -19.72 32.07
N TYR A 21 -1.78 -20.77 31.94
CA TYR A 21 -2.28 -22.10 31.62
C TYR A 21 -3.14 -22.69 32.75
N SER A 22 -2.73 -22.50 34.01
CA SER A 22 -3.52 -22.95 35.17
C SER A 22 -4.81 -22.15 35.31
N ASP A 23 -4.80 -20.84 35.07
CA ASP A 23 -6.00 -19.99 35.02
C ASP A 23 -7.04 -20.51 34.01
N TYR A 24 -6.60 -20.84 32.78
CA TYR A 24 -7.50 -21.40 31.75
C TYR A 24 -8.06 -22.76 32.15
N ARG A 25 -7.27 -23.60 32.82
CA ARG A 25 -7.71 -24.92 33.30
C ARG A 25 -8.72 -24.81 34.44
N GLN A 26 -8.57 -23.84 35.34
CA GLN A 26 -9.52 -23.56 36.41
C GLN A 26 -10.86 -23.06 35.88
N HIS A 27 -10.86 -22.29 34.79
CA HIS A 27 -12.07 -21.78 34.13
C HIS A 27 -12.68 -22.74 33.08
N GLY A 28 -12.33 -24.04 33.12
CA GLY A 28 -12.97 -25.09 32.34
C GLY A 28 -12.60 -25.12 30.85
N ALA A 29 -11.39 -24.69 30.50
CA ALA A 29 -10.82 -24.88 29.16
C ALA A 29 -10.28 -26.31 28.96
N SER A 30 -10.41 -26.85 27.74
CA SER A 30 -9.83 -28.15 27.41
C SER A 30 -8.30 -28.04 27.42
N TRP A 31 -7.60 -29.16 27.62
CA TRP A 31 -6.13 -29.17 27.61
C TRP A 31 -5.57 -28.59 26.30
N LEU A 32 -6.15 -28.97 25.15
CA LEU A 32 -5.79 -28.44 23.83
C LEU A 32 -6.06 -26.94 23.70
N SER A 33 -7.22 -26.46 24.15
CA SER A 33 -7.57 -25.05 24.02
C SER A 33 -6.77 -24.16 24.96
N ALA A 34 -6.39 -24.67 26.15
CA ALA A 34 -5.48 -23.99 27.06
C ALA A 34 -4.05 -23.91 26.49
N SER A 35 -3.52 -24.99 25.92
CA SER A 35 -2.20 -24.98 25.28
C SER A 35 -2.15 -24.06 24.06
N LEU A 36 -3.16 -24.12 23.18
CA LEU A 36 -3.25 -23.25 22.02
C LEU A 36 -3.48 -21.78 22.41
N GLY A 37 -4.28 -21.53 23.46
CA GLY A 37 -4.48 -20.20 24.03
C GLY A 37 -3.20 -19.60 24.61
N CYS A 38 -2.35 -20.39 25.26
CA CYS A 38 -1.04 -19.95 25.73
C CYS A 38 -0.07 -19.66 24.57
N LEU A 39 -0.05 -20.51 23.53
CA LEU A 39 0.73 -20.25 22.33
C LEU A 39 0.30 -18.96 21.65
N TRP A 40 -1.01 -18.76 21.48
CA TRP A 40 -1.54 -17.52 20.92
C TRP A 40 -1.20 -16.31 21.77
N ALA A 41 -1.38 -16.37 23.09
CA ALA A 41 -1.02 -15.28 23.99
C ALA A 41 0.48 -14.93 23.91
N SER A 42 1.36 -15.92 23.79
CA SER A 42 2.80 -15.69 23.61
C SER A 42 3.13 -15.04 22.27
N LEU A 43 2.45 -15.44 21.20
CA LEU A 43 2.63 -14.90 19.85
C LEU A 43 2.12 -13.45 19.76
N VAL A 44 0.97 -13.15 20.38
CA VAL A 44 0.42 -11.80 20.50
C VAL A 44 1.36 -10.92 21.33
N TRP A 45 1.92 -11.43 22.44
CA TRP A 45 2.87 -10.69 23.25
C TRP A 45 4.21 -10.45 22.51
N ALA A 46 4.65 -11.38 21.66
CA ALA A 46 5.87 -11.23 20.86
C ALA A 46 5.70 -10.27 19.67
N LEU A 47 4.53 -10.25 19.03
CA LEU A 47 4.28 -9.43 17.83
C LEU A 47 3.72 -8.05 18.13
N MET A 48 3.00 -7.88 19.24
CA MET A 48 2.34 -6.61 19.58
C MET A 48 2.86 -6.07 20.92
N PRO A 49 3.23 -4.78 21.00
CA PRO A 49 3.65 -4.14 22.25
C PRO A 49 2.42 -3.86 23.14
N LEU A 50 1.90 -4.93 23.77
CA LEU A 50 0.74 -4.92 24.66
C LEU A 50 0.94 -4.03 25.91
N GLU A 51 2.17 -3.59 26.17
CA GLU A 51 2.57 -2.71 27.27
C GLU A 51 2.28 -1.22 26.99
N THR A 52 1.99 -0.86 25.74
CA THR A 52 1.65 0.54 25.44
C THR A 52 0.28 0.93 26.03
N PRO A 53 0.11 2.19 26.50
CA PRO A 53 -1.10 2.63 27.19
C PRO A 53 -2.37 2.53 26.34
N ARG A 54 -2.23 2.51 25.01
CA ARG A 54 -3.34 2.31 24.07
C ARG A 54 -3.85 0.86 24.06
N TRP A 55 -2.94 -0.12 24.05
CA TRP A 55 -3.31 -1.53 24.14
C TRP A 55 -3.86 -1.88 25.51
N GLN A 56 -3.30 -1.30 26.58
CA GLN A 56 -3.83 -1.42 27.94
C GLN A 56 -5.27 -0.87 28.04
N ALA A 57 -5.57 0.27 27.41
CA ALA A 57 -6.92 0.81 27.38
C ALA A 57 -7.93 -0.11 26.64
N ILE A 58 -7.50 -0.76 25.55
CA ILE A 58 -8.33 -1.71 24.80
C ILE A 58 -8.52 -3.02 25.60
N LEU A 59 -7.48 -3.50 26.29
CA LEU A 59 -7.55 -4.67 27.15
C LEU A 59 -8.46 -4.43 28.36
N ASN A 60 -8.41 -3.24 28.97
CA ASN A 60 -9.27 -2.88 30.09
C ASN A 60 -10.74 -2.75 29.68
N ASN A 61 -10.99 -2.25 28.47
CA ASN A 61 -12.34 -2.15 27.89
C ASN A 61 -12.68 -3.37 27.00
N HIS A 62 -12.00 -4.50 27.20
CA HIS A 62 -12.16 -5.68 26.35
C HIS A 62 -13.61 -6.18 26.33
N ARG A 63 -14.30 -6.11 27.48
CA ARG A 63 -15.72 -6.49 27.59
C ARG A 63 -16.66 -5.63 26.75
N ASP A 64 -16.30 -4.37 26.52
CA ASP A 64 -17.12 -3.44 25.73
C ASP A 64 -16.95 -3.70 24.22
N TYR A 65 -15.72 -4.01 23.79
CA TYR A 65 -15.41 -4.26 22.37
C TYR A 65 -15.69 -5.70 21.93
N PHE A 66 -15.51 -6.66 22.84
CA PHE A 66 -15.61 -8.11 22.58
C PHE A 66 -16.51 -8.81 23.60
N PRO A 67 -17.80 -8.42 23.73
CA PRO A 67 -18.70 -8.98 24.76
C PRO A 67 -18.94 -10.49 24.60
N HIS A 68 -18.72 -11.03 23.39
CA HIS A 68 -18.94 -12.44 23.06
C HIS A 68 -17.73 -13.35 23.31
N ILE A 69 -16.57 -12.81 23.70
CA ILE A 69 -15.34 -13.58 23.86
C ILE A 69 -14.88 -13.51 25.31
N ASN A 70 -14.75 -14.66 25.97
CA ASN A 70 -14.31 -14.74 27.37
C ASN A 70 -12.78 -14.96 27.43
N PRO A 71 -11.99 -14.00 27.97
CA PRO A 71 -10.53 -14.10 28.03
C PRO A 71 -10.02 -15.31 28.81
N HIS A 72 -10.73 -15.71 29.86
CA HIS A 72 -10.33 -16.80 30.76
C HIS A 72 -10.69 -18.20 30.26
N ARG A 73 -11.47 -18.31 29.18
CA ARG A 73 -11.89 -19.59 28.60
C ARG A 73 -11.65 -19.64 27.09
N PRO A 74 -10.38 -19.75 26.65
CA PRO A 74 -10.07 -19.76 25.23
C PRO A 74 -10.66 -20.99 24.55
N ARG A 75 -11.38 -20.75 23.45
CA ARG A 75 -11.83 -21.76 22.48
C ARG A 75 -10.92 -21.75 21.26
N LEU A 76 -10.84 -22.89 20.57
CA LEU A 76 -9.98 -23.07 19.39
C LEU A 76 -10.25 -22.04 18.28
N LEU A 77 -11.49 -21.53 18.18
CA LEU A 77 -11.91 -20.58 17.14
C LEU A 77 -11.91 -19.11 17.61
N ASP A 78 -11.42 -18.82 18.81
CA ASP A 78 -11.42 -17.44 19.33
C ASP A 78 -10.54 -16.47 18.54
N PRO A 79 -9.35 -16.85 18.00
CA PRO A 79 -8.56 -15.94 17.16
C PRO A 79 -9.32 -15.44 15.92
N LEU A 80 -10.10 -16.33 15.29
CA LEU A 80 -10.92 -15.98 14.13
C LEU A 80 -12.04 -15.00 14.51
N ARG A 81 -12.64 -15.18 15.70
CA ARG A 81 -13.68 -14.29 16.23
C ARG A 81 -13.12 -12.90 16.54
N TYR A 82 -11.93 -12.82 17.13
CA TYR A 82 -11.23 -11.54 17.33
C TYR A 82 -10.96 -10.82 16.01
N LEU A 83 -10.51 -11.55 14.97
CA LEU A 83 -10.26 -10.98 13.65
C LEU A 83 -11.54 -10.46 12.99
N LEU A 84 -12.60 -11.25 13.03
CA LEU A 84 -13.87 -10.89 12.37
C LEU A 84 -14.54 -9.69 13.08
N GLN A 85 -14.52 -9.68 14.41
CA GLN A 85 -15.07 -8.57 15.20
C GLN A 85 -14.22 -7.30 15.08
N SER A 86 -12.89 -7.41 15.06
CA SER A 86 -12.02 -6.24 14.86
C SER A 86 -12.17 -5.66 13.46
N LEU A 87 -12.32 -6.50 12.43
CA LEU A 87 -12.64 -6.05 11.07
C LEU A 87 -14.01 -5.35 11.02
N TRP A 88 -15.02 -5.91 11.69
CA TRP A 88 -16.35 -5.31 11.76
C TRP A 88 -16.32 -3.96 12.47
N LEU A 89 -15.65 -3.85 13.62
CA LEU A 89 -15.46 -2.58 14.32
C LEU A 89 -14.71 -1.56 13.46
N LEU A 90 -13.68 -1.98 12.71
CA LEU A 90 -12.91 -1.09 11.85
C LEU A 90 -13.75 -0.53 10.67
N VAL A 91 -14.70 -1.32 10.17
CA VAL A 91 -15.60 -0.93 9.07
C VAL A 91 -16.80 -0.12 9.55
N THR A 92 -17.30 -0.37 10.77
CA THR A 92 -18.60 0.18 11.23
C THR A 92 -18.52 1.20 12.36
N HIS A 93 -17.43 1.28 13.13
CA HIS A 93 -17.25 2.35 14.10
C HIS A 93 -16.83 3.65 13.40
N VAL A 94 -17.84 4.43 13.02
CA VAL A 94 -17.73 5.90 12.99
C VAL A 94 -17.35 6.32 14.42
N PRO A 95 -16.27 7.11 14.63
CA PRO A 95 -15.86 7.50 15.97
C PRO A 95 -17.00 8.26 16.64
N GLY A 96 -17.67 7.60 17.58
CA GLY A 96 -18.74 8.16 18.38
C GLY A 96 -18.25 9.40 19.11
N ALA A 97 -18.98 10.49 18.96
CA ALA A 97 -18.69 11.82 19.47
C ALA A 97 -18.85 11.92 20.99
N ASP A 98 -18.31 10.99 21.77
CA ASP A 98 -18.41 11.03 23.23
C ASP A 98 -17.15 10.49 23.92
N LYS A 99 -16.16 11.38 23.98
CA LYS A 99 -15.29 11.64 25.14
C LYS A 99 -14.28 12.69 24.67
N LYS A 100 -14.21 13.80 25.39
CA LYS A 100 -13.17 14.83 25.23
C LYS A 100 -11.79 14.22 25.51
N ALA A 101 -11.28 13.45 24.55
CA ALA A 101 -9.93 12.93 24.55
C ALA A 101 -8.99 14.12 24.40
N ASN A 102 -8.18 14.34 25.45
CA ASN A 102 -7.25 15.44 25.62
C ASN A 102 -6.67 15.96 24.28
N TRP A 103 -7.27 17.04 23.78
CA TRP A 103 -6.97 17.59 22.44
C TRP A 103 -5.51 18.08 22.32
N ARG A 104 -4.82 18.25 23.45
CA ARG A 104 -3.39 18.59 23.54
C ARG A 104 -2.44 17.45 23.16
N SER A 105 -2.78 16.18 23.41
CA SER A 105 -1.89 15.05 23.05
C SER A 105 -2.04 14.66 21.58
N PHE A 106 -3.21 14.87 20.97
CA PHE A 106 -3.35 14.79 19.50
C PHE A 106 -2.70 15.98 18.80
N ALA A 107 -2.72 17.19 19.37
CA ALA A 107 -1.98 18.34 18.83
C ALA A 107 -0.45 18.14 18.92
N ALA A 108 0.05 17.50 19.98
CA ALA A 108 1.46 17.13 20.09
C ALA A 108 1.86 16.05 19.06
N ILE A 109 1.00 15.05 18.82
CA ILE A 109 1.24 14.03 17.78
C ILE A 109 1.07 14.62 16.37
N LYS A 110 0.12 15.54 16.15
CA LYS A 110 0.02 16.31 14.89
C LYS A 110 1.24 17.21 14.70
N GLY A 111 1.82 17.73 15.78
CA GLY A 111 3.06 18.53 15.76
C GLY A 111 4.31 17.67 15.53
N VAL A 112 4.34 16.42 15.98
CA VAL A 112 5.39 15.45 15.65
C VAL A 112 5.24 14.96 14.21
N HIS A 113 4.01 14.69 13.75
CA HIS A 113 3.75 14.37 12.34
C HIS A 113 4.05 15.58 11.44
N GLY A 114 3.79 16.80 11.93
CA GLY A 114 4.18 18.07 11.32
C GLY A 114 5.70 18.23 11.26
N ARG A 115 6.43 17.97 12.35
CA ARG A 115 7.90 17.98 12.35
C ARG A 115 8.50 16.87 11.49
N TYR A 116 7.88 15.70 11.43
CA TYR A 116 8.35 14.58 10.63
C TYR A 116 8.08 14.82 9.14
N THR A 117 6.92 15.40 8.79
CA THR A 117 6.62 15.84 7.42
C THR A 117 7.52 17.01 7.01
N GLN A 118 7.76 17.98 7.89
CA GLN A 118 8.69 19.09 7.65
C GLN A 118 10.16 18.62 7.60
N TRP A 119 10.53 17.60 8.37
CA TRP A 119 11.83 16.91 8.25
C TRP A 119 11.92 16.10 6.94
N LEU A 120 10.85 15.41 6.54
CA LEU A 120 10.75 14.70 5.26
C LEU A 120 10.71 15.63 4.05
N GLU A 121 10.21 16.86 4.18
CA GLU A 121 10.22 17.89 3.13
C GLU A 121 11.57 18.63 3.07
N THR A 122 12.29 18.75 4.20
CA THR A 122 13.66 19.27 4.21
C THR A 122 14.69 18.22 3.79
N LEU A 123 14.35 16.92 3.77
CA LEU A 123 15.20 15.87 3.23
C LEU A 123 15.45 15.98 1.72
N PRO A 124 14.46 16.19 0.83
CA PRO A 124 14.69 16.45 -0.58
C PRO A 124 15.45 17.75 -0.79
N GLU A 125 15.31 18.79 0.05
CA GLU A 125 16.17 19.99 -0.06
C GLU A 125 17.61 19.76 0.42
N ARG A 126 17.84 18.99 1.48
CA ARG A 126 19.19 18.61 1.96
C ARG A 126 19.89 17.64 1.02
N THR A 127 19.12 16.74 0.41
CA THR A 127 19.63 15.82 -0.61
C THR A 127 19.76 16.52 -1.95
N ASN A 128 18.84 17.38 -2.39
CA ASN A 128 19.04 18.23 -3.58
C ASN A 128 20.17 19.23 -3.40
N SER A 129 20.41 19.80 -2.22
CA SER A 129 21.57 20.71 -2.04
C SER A 129 22.88 19.92 -2.04
N ARG A 130 22.93 18.71 -1.45
CA ARG A 130 24.06 17.78 -1.59
C ARG A 130 24.23 17.23 -3.00
N THR A 131 23.15 16.92 -3.72
CA THR A 131 23.20 16.38 -5.10
C THR A 131 23.27 17.49 -6.15
N ALA A 132 22.86 18.73 -5.87
CA ALA A 132 23.07 19.90 -6.71
C ALA A 132 24.53 20.31 -6.69
N HIS A 133 25.21 20.21 -5.54
CA HIS A 133 26.68 20.33 -5.50
C HIS A 133 27.36 19.13 -6.20
N LEU A 134 26.80 17.91 -6.17
CA LEU A 134 27.28 16.77 -6.98
C LEU A 134 26.90 16.90 -8.48
N ASN A 135 25.95 17.76 -8.84
CA ASN A 135 25.64 18.11 -10.22
C ASN A 135 26.51 19.30 -10.70
N LYS A 136 26.99 20.13 -9.76
CA LYS A 136 27.99 21.18 -9.97
C LYS A 136 29.38 20.57 -10.10
N HIS A 137 29.68 19.55 -9.30
CA HIS A 137 30.71 18.53 -9.53
C HIS A 137 30.17 17.46 -10.48
N LYS A 138 29.86 17.86 -11.72
CA LYS A 138 29.90 16.93 -12.85
C LYS A 138 31.35 16.42 -13.00
N GLU A 139 31.79 15.58 -12.07
CA GLU A 139 32.97 14.70 -12.12
C GLU A 139 32.76 13.57 -13.16
N LEU A 140 31.92 13.83 -14.16
CA LEU A 140 31.68 13.01 -15.35
C LEU A 140 31.59 13.89 -16.61
N ALA A 141 31.80 15.21 -16.51
CA ALA A 141 31.91 16.10 -17.69
C ALA A 141 33.20 15.87 -18.49
N HIS A 142 34.18 15.20 -17.90
CA HIS A 142 35.39 14.74 -18.59
C HIS A 142 35.23 13.35 -19.24
N VAL A 143 34.09 12.69 -19.05
CA VAL A 143 33.79 11.40 -19.69
C VAL A 143 33.10 11.64 -21.03
N SER A 144 33.68 11.09 -22.10
CA SER A 144 33.16 11.28 -23.46
C SER A 144 31.67 10.91 -23.54
N PRO A 145 30.85 11.67 -24.31
CA PRO A 145 29.43 11.41 -24.45
C PRO A 145 29.13 10.02 -25.03
N LYS A 146 30.09 9.44 -25.78
CA LYS A 146 30.04 8.06 -26.28
C LYS A 146 30.18 7.05 -25.14
N LEU A 147 31.13 7.25 -24.21
CA LEU A 147 31.33 6.37 -23.07
C LEU A 147 30.14 6.39 -22.10
N ARG A 148 29.52 7.55 -21.87
CA ARG A 148 28.29 7.64 -21.07
C ARG A 148 27.12 6.86 -21.69
N LYS A 149 26.91 6.97 -23.01
CA LYS A 149 25.90 6.19 -23.73
C LYS A 149 26.21 4.69 -23.71
N ALA A 150 27.49 4.32 -23.81
CA ALA A 150 27.92 2.92 -23.72
C ALA A 150 27.64 2.34 -22.32
N ILE A 151 28.03 3.03 -21.25
CA ILE A 151 27.77 2.61 -19.86
C ILE A 151 26.26 2.47 -19.62
N LEU A 152 25.47 3.46 -20.04
CA LEU A 152 24.01 3.41 -19.87
C LEU A 152 23.39 2.28 -20.69
N GLY A 153 23.89 2.05 -21.91
CA GLY A 153 23.52 0.90 -22.73
C GLY A 153 23.80 -0.42 -22.02
N VAL A 154 25.01 -0.60 -21.47
CA VAL A 154 25.41 -1.81 -20.73
C VAL A 154 24.54 -2.03 -19.48
N VAL A 155 24.26 -0.98 -18.71
CA VAL A 155 23.41 -1.08 -17.52
C VAL A 155 21.98 -1.47 -17.90
N VAL A 156 21.42 -0.87 -18.96
CA VAL A 156 20.08 -1.19 -19.43
C VAL A 156 20.01 -2.62 -19.97
N THR A 157 20.99 -3.05 -20.78
CA THR A 157 21.01 -4.41 -21.31
C THR A 157 21.20 -5.45 -20.21
N PHE A 158 22.12 -5.21 -19.26
CA PHE A 158 22.31 -6.09 -18.11
C PHE A 158 21.05 -6.18 -17.24
N SER A 159 20.40 -5.05 -16.96
CA SER A 159 19.14 -5.02 -16.23
C SER A 159 18.04 -5.78 -16.97
N LEU A 160 17.94 -5.63 -18.30
CA LEU A 160 16.96 -6.33 -19.13
C LEU A 160 17.18 -7.84 -19.08
N VAL A 161 18.43 -8.31 -19.18
CA VAL A 161 18.78 -9.72 -19.08
C VAL A 161 18.40 -10.27 -17.70
N LEU A 162 18.73 -9.57 -16.62
CA LEU A 162 18.38 -9.99 -15.27
C LEU A 162 16.86 -10.05 -15.06
N SER A 163 16.13 -9.05 -15.55
CA SER A 163 14.66 -9.05 -15.53
C SER A 163 14.07 -10.22 -16.32
N LEU A 164 14.61 -10.52 -17.51
CA LEU A 164 14.17 -11.66 -18.32
C LEU A 164 14.39 -12.97 -17.56
N LEU A 165 15.57 -13.17 -16.97
CA LEU A 165 15.86 -14.34 -16.14
C LEU A 165 14.89 -14.46 -14.96
N CYS A 166 14.58 -13.37 -14.27
CA CYS A 166 13.59 -13.37 -13.18
C CYS A 166 12.17 -13.74 -13.64
N ILE A 167 11.80 -13.39 -14.87
CA ILE A 167 10.49 -13.70 -15.46
C ILE A 167 10.42 -15.16 -15.87
N THR A 168 11.46 -15.67 -16.54
CA THR A 168 11.44 -17.02 -17.13
C THR A 168 11.83 -18.13 -16.17
N GLN A 169 12.46 -17.82 -15.03
CA GLN A 169 12.92 -18.85 -14.07
C GLN A 169 11.74 -19.62 -13.47
N PRO A 170 11.68 -20.95 -13.66
CA PRO A 170 10.67 -21.79 -13.04
C PRO A 170 10.97 -21.91 -11.53
N PHE A 171 10.18 -21.22 -10.72
CA PHE A 171 10.25 -21.37 -9.26
C PHE A 171 9.28 -22.45 -8.80
N ASN A 172 9.65 -23.15 -7.73
CA ASN A 172 8.71 -23.98 -6.98
C ASN A 172 7.52 -23.11 -6.49
N PRO A 173 6.27 -23.60 -6.49
CA PRO A 173 5.11 -22.86 -5.98
C PRO A 173 5.32 -22.17 -4.63
N LEU A 174 6.04 -22.82 -3.69
CA LEU A 174 6.33 -22.25 -2.37
C LEU A 174 7.29 -21.04 -2.50
N SER A 175 8.37 -21.19 -3.25
CA SER A 175 9.33 -20.10 -3.52
C SER A 175 8.68 -18.94 -4.27
N GLN A 176 7.79 -19.23 -5.21
CA GLN A 176 7.02 -18.21 -5.92
C GLN A 176 6.08 -17.44 -4.99
N PHE A 177 5.43 -18.12 -4.06
CA PHE A 177 4.59 -17.48 -3.05
C PHE A 177 5.40 -16.55 -2.13
N ILE A 178 6.56 -17.01 -1.63
CA ILE A 178 7.46 -16.18 -0.81
C ILE A 178 7.94 -14.96 -1.60
N PHE A 179 8.36 -15.16 -2.85
CA PHE A 179 8.81 -14.08 -3.72
C PHE A 179 7.72 -13.03 -3.96
N LEU A 180 6.48 -13.47 -4.22
CA LEU A 180 5.34 -12.58 -4.40
C LEU A 180 4.99 -11.81 -3.12
N MET A 181 5.03 -12.48 -1.95
CA MET A 181 4.81 -11.83 -0.66
C MET A 181 5.88 -10.80 -0.33
N LEU A 182 7.14 -11.09 -0.66
CA LEU A 182 8.25 -10.14 -0.51
C LEU A 182 8.08 -8.92 -1.42
N LEU A 183 7.80 -9.16 -2.71
CA LEU A 183 7.49 -8.11 -3.68
C LEU A 183 6.33 -7.24 -3.21
N TRP A 184 5.25 -7.85 -2.74
CA TRP A 184 4.09 -7.13 -2.19
C TRP A 184 4.46 -6.30 -0.96
N GLY A 185 5.26 -6.84 -0.04
CA GLY A 185 5.78 -6.09 1.10
C GLY A 185 6.62 -4.87 0.68
N VAL A 186 7.50 -5.04 -0.31
CA VAL A 186 8.26 -3.92 -0.90
C VAL A 186 7.32 -2.91 -1.56
N ALA A 187 6.30 -3.36 -2.29
CA ALA A 187 5.30 -2.49 -2.90
C ALA A 187 4.60 -1.61 -1.85
N LEU A 188 4.19 -2.21 -0.73
CA LEU A 188 3.54 -1.48 0.36
C LEU A 188 4.46 -0.46 1.01
N LEU A 189 5.75 -0.78 1.15
CA LEU A 189 6.75 0.15 1.68
C LEU A 189 6.98 1.31 0.72
N VAL A 190 7.17 1.03 -0.57
CA VAL A 190 7.40 2.03 -1.62
C VAL A 190 6.18 2.94 -1.78
N ARG A 191 4.96 2.39 -1.67
CA ARG A 191 3.70 3.16 -1.71
C ARG A 191 3.61 4.25 -0.64
N ARG A 192 4.33 4.13 0.48
CA ARG A 192 4.36 5.17 1.52
C ARG A 192 5.25 6.36 1.18
N ILE A 193 6.12 6.23 0.19
CA ILE A 193 7.06 7.28 -0.21
C ILE A 193 6.36 8.19 -1.25
N PRO A 194 6.10 9.47 -0.94
CA PRO A 194 5.56 10.40 -1.92
C PRO A 194 6.63 10.72 -2.97
N GLY A 195 6.28 10.61 -4.25
CA GLY A 195 7.17 11.01 -5.34
C GLY A 195 6.97 10.23 -6.64
N ARG A 196 7.48 10.80 -7.75
CA ARG A 196 7.39 10.19 -9.08
C ARG A 196 8.16 8.87 -9.17
N PHE A 197 9.32 8.79 -8.50
CA PHE A 197 10.14 7.58 -8.47
C PHE A 197 9.43 6.41 -7.79
N SER A 198 8.62 6.66 -6.76
CA SER A 198 7.80 5.61 -6.12
C SER A 198 6.77 5.04 -7.09
N ALA A 199 6.06 5.89 -7.84
CA ALA A 199 5.13 5.46 -8.87
C ALA A 199 5.82 4.64 -9.98
N LEU A 200 6.99 5.09 -10.45
CA LEU A 200 7.80 4.36 -11.44
C LEU A 200 8.23 2.97 -10.93
N MET A 201 8.71 2.90 -9.67
CA MET A 201 9.08 1.62 -9.06
C MET A 201 7.90 0.68 -8.93
N LEU A 202 6.72 1.18 -8.52
CA LEU A 202 5.49 0.38 -8.44
C LEU A 202 5.04 -0.14 -9.82
N ILE A 203 5.16 0.68 -10.87
CA ILE A 203 4.89 0.28 -12.26
C ILE A 203 5.84 -0.86 -12.67
N VAL A 204 7.15 -0.71 -12.45
CA VAL A 204 8.14 -1.74 -12.78
C VAL A 204 7.88 -3.03 -12.01
N LEU A 205 7.54 -2.93 -10.72
CA LEU A 205 7.20 -4.06 -9.88
C LEU A 205 5.96 -4.81 -10.40
N SER A 206 4.90 -4.06 -10.72
CA SER A 206 3.65 -4.60 -11.24
C SER A 206 3.84 -5.24 -12.61
N LEU A 207 4.60 -4.60 -13.50
CA LEU A 207 4.97 -5.17 -14.79
C LEU A 207 5.77 -6.46 -14.63
N THR A 208 6.72 -6.51 -13.69
CA THR A 208 7.53 -7.72 -13.45
C THR A 208 6.65 -8.91 -13.04
N VAL A 209 5.72 -8.71 -12.10
CA VAL A 209 4.77 -9.76 -11.66
C VAL A 209 3.84 -10.16 -12.80
N SER A 210 3.32 -9.19 -13.55
CA SER A 210 2.39 -9.43 -14.66
C SER A 210 3.05 -10.17 -15.83
N CYS A 211 4.29 -9.80 -16.19
CA CYS A 211 5.09 -10.49 -17.20
C CYS A 211 5.40 -11.94 -16.78
N ARG A 212 5.71 -12.16 -15.50
CA ARG A 212 5.93 -13.52 -14.98
C ARG A 212 4.66 -14.37 -15.06
N TYR A 213 3.51 -13.79 -14.72
CA TYR A 213 2.21 -14.47 -14.82
C TYR A 213 1.88 -14.84 -16.26
N ILE A 214 1.97 -13.88 -17.19
CA ILE A 214 1.64 -14.14 -18.59
C ILE A 214 2.59 -15.18 -19.18
N TRP A 215 3.89 -15.11 -18.87
CA TRP A 215 4.86 -16.13 -19.27
C TRP A 215 4.45 -17.54 -18.82
N TRP A 216 4.08 -17.69 -17.54
CA TRP A 216 3.59 -18.97 -17.02
C TRP A 216 2.31 -19.44 -17.73
N ARG A 217 1.40 -18.52 -18.06
CA ARG A 217 0.18 -18.84 -18.83
C ARG A 217 0.55 -19.41 -20.20
N TYR A 218 1.46 -18.77 -20.94
CA TYR A 218 1.92 -19.25 -22.24
C TYR A 218 2.59 -20.63 -22.17
N THR A 219 3.39 -20.90 -21.13
CA THR A 219 4.19 -22.14 -21.08
C THR A 219 3.49 -23.34 -20.44
N SER A 220 2.62 -23.13 -19.46
CA SER A 220 2.19 -24.20 -18.54
C SER A 220 0.71 -24.54 -18.59
N THR A 221 -0.08 -23.85 -19.42
CA THR A 221 -1.54 -23.94 -19.32
C THR A 221 -2.26 -24.30 -20.62
N LEU A 222 -1.55 -24.42 -21.75
CA LEU A 222 -2.11 -24.96 -22.98
C LEU A 222 -2.12 -26.49 -22.91
N ASN A 223 -3.30 -27.08 -23.04
CA ASN A 223 -3.46 -28.52 -23.21
C ASN A 223 -3.41 -28.85 -24.71
N TRP A 224 -2.43 -29.65 -25.13
CA TRP A 224 -2.23 -30.04 -26.53
C TRP A 224 -3.02 -31.29 -26.94
N ASP A 225 -3.59 -32.02 -25.98
CA ASP A 225 -4.19 -33.33 -26.23
C ASP A 225 -5.66 -33.24 -26.69
N ASP A 226 -6.36 -32.14 -26.40
CA ASP A 226 -7.78 -31.94 -26.77
C ASP A 226 -7.98 -30.65 -27.60
N PRO A 227 -8.40 -30.75 -28.88
CA PRO A 227 -8.57 -29.59 -29.77
C PRO A 227 -9.58 -28.55 -29.26
N VAL A 228 -10.66 -28.97 -28.60
CA VAL A 228 -11.69 -28.05 -28.10
C VAL A 228 -11.16 -27.25 -26.91
N SER A 229 -10.54 -27.93 -25.95
CA SER A 229 -9.87 -27.29 -24.82
C SER A 229 -8.73 -26.37 -25.28
N LEU A 230 -8.00 -26.75 -26.33
CA LEU A 230 -6.94 -25.93 -26.91
C LEU A 230 -7.49 -24.62 -27.50
N VAL A 231 -8.54 -24.69 -28.33
CA VAL A 231 -9.16 -23.49 -28.92
C VAL A 231 -9.70 -22.56 -27.83
N CYS A 232 -10.44 -23.10 -26.86
CA CYS A 232 -10.93 -22.32 -25.71
C CYS A 232 -9.77 -21.70 -24.90
N GLY A 233 -8.69 -22.46 -24.67
CA GLY A 233 -7.49 -21.99 -23.98
C GLY A 233 -6.78 -20.86 -24.72
N ILE A 234 -6.65 -20.96 -26.05
CA ILE A 234 -6.04 -19.93 -26.90
C ILE A 234 -6.89 -18.65 -26.89
N VAL A 235 -8.21 -18.74 -27.04
CA VAL A 235 -9.10 -17.57 -27.01
C VAL A 235 -8.97 -16.83 -25.68
N LEU A 236 -8.93 -17.58 -24.58
CA LEU A 236 -8.78 -17.02 -23.24
C LEU A 236 -7.39 -16.40 -23.05
N LEU A 237 -6.33 -17.04 -23.56
CA LEU A 237 -4.97 -16.50 -23.57
C LEU A 237 -4.87 -15.18 -24.37
N PHE A 238 -5.59 -15.08 -25.51
CA PHE A 238 -5.66 -13.84 -26.29
C PHE A 238 -6.35 -12.71 -25.50
N ALA A 239 -7.46 -13.02 -24.83
CA ALA A 239 -8.16 -12.05 -23.99
C ALA A 239 -7.28 -11.56 -22.82
N GLU A 240 -6.57 -12.47 -22.14
CA GLU A 240 -5.59 -12.12 -21.10
C GLU A 240 -4.42 -11.29 -21.64
N THR A 241 -3.89 -11.66 -22.82
CA THR A 241 -2.80 -10.91 -23.47
C THR A 241 -3.24 -9.51 -23.86
N TYR A 242 -4.46 -9.36 -24.36
CA TYR A 242 -5.05 -8.05 -24.63
C TYR A 242 -5.17 -7.20 -23.37
N ALA A 243 -5.68 -7.77 -22.26
CA ALA A 243 -5.76 -7.07 -20.98
C ALA A 243 -4.36 -6.65 -20.47
N TRP A 244 -3.36 -7.52 -20.62
CA TRP A 244 -1.98 -7.21 -20.27
C TRP A 244 -1.40 -6.06 -21.13
N LEU A 245 -1.66 -6.04 -22.44
CA LEU A 245 -1.26 -4.94 -23.32
C LEU A 245 -1.92 -3.62 -22.93
N VAL A 246 -3.22 -3.63 -22.63
CA VAL A 246 -3.95 -2.44 -22.16
C VAL A 246 -3.36 -1.91 -20.85
N LEU A 247 -2.97 -2.80 -19.94
CA LEU A 247 -2.28 -2.43 -18.70
C LEU A 247 -0.91 -1.77 -18.98
N VAL A 248 -0.11 -2.33 -19.88
CA VAL A 248 1.19 -1.75 -20.29
C VAL A 248 0.98 -0.34 -20.87
N LEU A 249 0.03 -0.19 -21.79
CA LEU A 249 -0.31 1.10 -22.40
C LEU A 249 -0.83 2.11 -21.37
N GLY A 250 -1.67 1.66 -20.43
CA GLY A 250 -2.14 2.50 -19.32
C GLY A 250 -0.99 3.01 -18.46
N TYR A 251 0.03 2.18 -18.20
CA TYR A 251 1.22 2.64 -17.49
C TYR A 251 2.05 3.64 -18.29
N PHE A 252 2.20 3.46 -19.60
CA PHE A 252 2.88 4.45 -20.44
C PHE A 252 2.21 5.83 -20.39
N GLN A 253 0.88 5.88 -20.32
CA GLN A 253 0.13 7.14 -20.20
C GLN A 253 0.34 7.80 -18.82
N VAL A 254 0.42 6.99 -17.76
CA VAL A 254 0.50 7.47 -16.37
C VAL A 254 1.94 7.74 -15.91
N ILE A 255 2.94 7.28 -16.66
CA ILE A 255 4.36 7.29 -16.25
C ILE A 255 4.89 8.70 -15.93
N TRP A 256 4.38 9.73 -16.63
CA TRP A 256 4.79 11.12 -16.44
C TRP A 256 3.59 12.07 -16.46
N PRO A 257 2.90 12.25 -15.32
CA PRO A 257 1.79 13.19 -15.23
C PRO A 257 2.32 14.61 -15.33
N LEU A 258 1.86 15.35 -16.35
CA LEU A 258 2.21 16.75 -16.55
C LEU A 258 1.34 17.63 -15.65
N ASN A 259 1.85 17.96 -14.47
CA ASN A 259 1.21 18.94 -13.59
C ASN A 259 1.49 20.36 -14.10
N ARG A 260 0.60 20.88 -14.94
CA ARG A 260 0.63 22.28 -15.37
C ARG A 260 0.02 23.16 -14.30
N GLN A 261 0.80 24.09 -13.75
CA GLN A 261 0.26 25.09 -12.83
C GLN A 261 -0.58 26.11 -13.61
N PRO A 262 -1.68 26.61 -13.02
CA PRO A 262 -2.45 27.69 -13.64
C PRO A 262 -1.56 28.92 -13.78
N VAL A 263 -1.50 29.46 -15.00
CA VAL A 263 -0.75 30.68 -15.29
C VAL A 263 -1.64 31.86 -14.91
N PRO A 264 -1.21 32.77 -14.02
CA PRO A 264 -1.98 33.96 -13.72
C PRO A 264 -2.07 34.85 -14.96
N LEU A 265 -3.23 35.49 -15.15
CA LEU A 265 -3.41 36.47 -16.22
C LEU A 265 -2.48 37.68 -16.00
N PRO A 266 -2.05 38.36 -17.08
CA PRO A 266 -1.32 39.62 -16.98
C PRO A 266 -2.11 40.63 -16.14
N LYS A 267 -1.40 41.43 -15.34
CA LYS A 267 -2.01 42.47 -14.50
C LYS A 267 -2.67 43.57 -15.34
N ASP A 268 -2.16 43.81 -16.54
CA ASP A 268 -2.74 44.77 -17.46
C ASP A 268 -3.92 44.13 -18.21
N MET A 269 -5.11 44.69 -18.02
CA MET A 269 -6.33 44.23 -18.70
C MET A 269 -6.32 44.54 -20.19
N ALA A 270 -5.47 45.46 -20.66
CA ALA A 270 -5.33 45.77 -22.08
C ALA A 270 -4.69 44.63 -22.87
N GLU A 271 -3.93 43.76 -22.21
CA GLU A 271 -3.29 42.57 -22.82
C GLU A 271 -4.21 41.34 -22.82
N TRP A 272 -5.42 41.45 -22.27
CA TRP A 272 -6.32 40.31 -22.16
C TRP A 272 -6.89 39.93 -23.54
N PRO A 273 -6.86 38.63 -23.90
CA PRO A 273 -7.48 38.18 -25.14
C PRO A 273 -9.01 38.29 -25.04
N THR A 274 -9.66 38.60 -26.15
CA THR A 274 -11.12 38.48 -26.27
C THR A 274 -11.48 36.99 -26.33
N VAL A 275 -12.39 36.55 -25.45
CA VAL A 275 -12.80 35.14 -25.35
C VAL A 275 -14.29 35.02 -25.64
N ASP A 276 -14.63 34.23 -26.65
CA ASP A 276 -16.01 33.85 -26.95
C ASP A 276 -16.35 32.53 -26.26
N ILE A 277 -17.43 32.52 -25.48
CA ILE A 277 -17.88 31.34 -24.72
C ILE A 277 -19.11 30.76 -25.40
N PHE A 278 -18.95 29.60 -26.03
CA PHE A 278 -20.04 28.86 -26.67
C PHE A 278 -20.69 27.89 -25.68
N VAL A 279 -22.02 28.00 -25.53
CA VAL A 279 -22.83 27.09 -24.71
C VAL A 279 -23.76 26.32 -25.65
N PRO A 280 -23.40 25.11 -26.11
CA PRO A 280 -24.28 24.30 -26.95
C PRO A 280 -25.42 23.70 -26.11
N THR A 281 -26.65 23.83 -26.59
CA THR A 281 -27.86 23.24 -25.97
C THR A 281 -28.70 22.53 -27.03
N TYR A 282 -29.24 21.35 -26.71
CA TYR A 282 -30.17 20.62 -27.57
C TYR A 282 -31.61 20.73 -27.06
N ASN A 283 -31.91 20.07 -25.94
CA ASN A 283 -33.26 19.99 -25.37
C ASN A 283 -33.22 19.97 -23.83
N GLU A 284 -32.20 20.59 -23.23
CA GLU A 284 -32.10 20.76 -21.80
C GLU A 284 -33.16 21.76 -21.29
N ASP A 285 -33.72 21.52 -20.10
CA ASP A 285 -34.70 22.42 -19.48
C ASP A 285 -34.13 23.84 -19.32
N LEU A 286 -34.95 24.85 -19.65
CA LEU A 286 -34.64 26.27 -19.53
C LEU A 286 -34.07 26.65 -18.16
N ASN A 287 -34.48 25.97 -17.09
CA ASN A 287 -33.95 26.20 -15.75
C ASN A 287 -32.46 25.85 -15.60
N VAL A 288 -31.95 24.85 -16.32
CA VAL A 288 -30.54 24.44 -16.31
C VAL A 288 -29.70 25.36 -17.19
N VAL A 289 -30.23 25.70 -18.37
CA VAL A 289 -29.61 26.60 -19.34
C VAL A 289 -29.44 28.00 -18.72
N LYS A 290 -30.48 28.51 -18.07
CA LYS A 290 -30.44 29.81 -17.38
C LYS A 290 -29.37 29.86 -16.30
N LYS A 291 -29.16 28.78 -15.53
CA LYS A 291 -28.10 28.71 -14.51
C LYS A 291 -26.71 28.76 -15.13
N HIS A 292 -26.47 28.05 -16.24
CA HIS A 292 -25.20 28.11 -16.96
C HIS A 292 -24.92 29.51 -17.50
N HIS A 293 -25.91 30.14 -18.14
CA HIS A 293 -25.75 31.53 -18.62
C HIS A 293 -25.50 32.52 -17.50
N LEU A 294 -26.19 32.41 -16.36
CA LEU A 294 -25.93 33.26 -15.19
C LEU A 294 -24.53 33.04 -14.62
N CYS A 295 -24.03 31.81 -14.58
CA CYS A 295 -22.67 31.51 -14.14
C CYS A 295 -21.63 32.14 -15.07
N VAL A 296 -21.79 31.98 -16.39
CA VAL A 296 -20.90 32.56 -17.41
C VAL A 296 -20.94 34.10 -17.36
N ALA A 297 -22.13 34.70 -17.24
CA ALA A 297 -22.26 36.15 -17.11
C ALA A 297 -21.61 36.69 -15.81
N ARG A 298 -21.62 35.88 -14.73
CA ARG A 298 -21.00 36.22 -13.44
C ARG A 298 -19.52 35.89 -13.34
N TYR A 299 -18.93 35.23 -14.34
CA TYR A 299 -17.49 34.96 -14.37
C TYR A 299 -16.65 36.25 -14.27
N ARG A 300 -17.26 37.40 -14.59
CA ARG A 300 -16.70 38.75 -14.51
C ARG A 300 -16.68 39.40 -13.11
N LEU A 301 -17.33 38.82 -12.10
CA LEU A 301 -17.58 39.49 -10.80
C LEU A 301 -16.77 38.95 -9.61
N ALA A 302 -15.97 37.89 -9.77
CA ALA A 302 -15.24 37.28 -8.65
C ALA A 302 -13.83 37.87 -8.41
N GLU A 303 -13.35 38.79 -9.26
CA GLU A 303 -12.02 39.41 -9.15
C GLU A 303 -12.05 40.95 -9.01
N ARG A 304 -13.23 41.55 -8.75
CA ARG A 304 -13.36 42.95 -8.29
C ARG A 304 -13.69 42.98 -6.80
#